data_AF-R5KJW5-F1
#
_entry.id   AF-R5KJW5-F1
#
_cell.length_a   1.000
_cell.length_b   1.000
_cell.length_c   1.000
_cell.angle_alpha   90.00
_cell.angle_beta   90.00
_cell.angle_gamma   90.00
#
_symmetry.space_group_name_H-M   'P 1'
#
loop_
_entity.id
_entity.type
_entity.pdbx_description
1 polymer ?
#
loop_
_entity_poly.entity_id
_entity_poly.type
_entity_poly.pdbx_seq_one_letter_code
_entity_poly.pdbx_strand_id
1 'polypeptide(L)' 'MMYGKTYRNDKGKLPKALGRIWYEADINYYEGRRNRHRIYFSNDGLIFVSYDHGNTFYEIV' A
#
# COMPACT_ATOMS: atom_id res chain seq x y z
N MET A 1 -0.40 -5.25 -13.63
CA MET A 1 -0.96 -5.32 -12.27
C MET A 1 -0.05 -6.20 -11.43
N MET A 2 0.64 -5.64 -10.43
CA MET A 2 1.29 -6.43 -9.38
C MET A 2 0.42 -6.42 -8.12
N TYR A 3 0.17 -7.59 -7.55
CA TYR A 3 -0.65 -7.76 -6.34
C TYR A 3 0.12 -8.52 -5.25
N GLY A 4 -0.16 -8.19 -3.98
CA GLY A 4 0.15 -9.04 -2.84
C GLY A 4 1.61 -9.09 -2.41
N LYS A 5 2.42 -8.08 -2.75
CA LYS A 5 3.80 -8.00 -2.25
C LYS A 5 3.82 -7.48 -0.81
N THR A 6 4.64 -8.08 0.05
CA THR A 6 4.89 -7.55 1.39
C THR A 6 5.52 -6.16 1.30
N TYR A 7 4.90 -5.19 1.96
CA TYR A 7 5.42 -3.85 2.14
C TYR A 7 6.09 -3.75 3.51
N ARG A 8 7.38 -3.40 3.55
CA ARG A 8 8.14 -3.42 4.80
C ARG A 8 7.82 -2.26 5.75
N ASN A 9 7.28 -1.15 5.23
CA ASN A 9 7.05 0.07 6.01
C ASN A 9 8.30 0.53 6.80
N ASP A 10 9.48 0.44 6.18
CA ASP A 10 10.78 0.77 6.80
C ASP A 10 10.81 2.23 7.29
N LYS A 11 10.21 3.14 6.52
CA LYS A 11 10.08 4.57 6.84
C LYS A 11 9.00 4.87 7.89
N GLY A 12 8.23 3.87 8.32
CA GLY A 12 7.18 4.02 9.33
C GLY A 12 6.09 5.02 9.01
N LYS A 13 5.72 5.14 7.73
CA LYS A 13 4.67 6.06 7.28
C LYS A 13 3.26 5.53 7.54
N LEU A 14 3.11 4.21 7.66
CA LEU A 14 1.87 3.55 8.06
C LEU A 14 1.94 3.11 9.54
N PRO A 15 0.80 3.01 10.24
CA PRO A 15 0.74 2.57 11.63
C PRO A 15 1.43 1.21 11.84
N LYS A 16 2.30 1.12 12.86
CA LYS A 16 2.96 -0.13 13.27
C LYS A 16 2.26 -0.72 14.50
N ALA A 17 2.10 -2.04 14.50
CA ALA A 17 1.64 -2.80 15.66
C ALA A 17 2.35 -4.17 15.67
N LEU A 18 2.45 -4.79 16.84
CA LEU A 18 3.08 -6.11 16.96
C LEU A 18 2.30 -7.13 16.13
N GLY A 19 3.01 -7.86 15.26
CA GLY A 19 2.38 -8.83 14.35
C GLY A 19 1.67 -8.22 13.13
N ARG A 20 1.65 -6.89 12.98
CA ARG A 20 1.10 -6.24 11.79
C ARG A 20 2.03 -6.38 10.60
N ILE A 21 1.50 -6.91 9.51
CA ILE A 21 2.15 -7.07 8.22
C ILE A 21 1.40 -6.21 7.21
N TRP A 22 2.16 -5.47 6.41
CA TRP A 22 1.62 -4.66 5.32
C TRP A 22 1.82 -5.35 3.98
N TYR A 23 0.84 -5.20 3.10
CA TYR A 23 0.89 -5.62 1.71
C TYR A 23 0.62 -4.43 0.80
N GLU A 24 1.14 -4.48 -0.42
CA GLU A 24 0.85 -3.48 -1.45
C GLU A 24 0.36 -4.13 -2.75
N ALA A 25 -0.49 -3.40 -3.46
CA ALA A 25 -0.91 -3.74 -4.80
C ALA A 25 -1.04 -2.49 -5.68
N ASP A 26 -0.82 -2.66 -6.98
CA ASP A 26 -1.13 -1.63 -7.97
C ASP A 26 -2.65 -1.40 -7.99
N ILE A 27 -3.07 -0.16 -8.23
CA ILE A 27 -4.47 0.16 -8.57
C ILE A 27 -4.50 1.05 -9.80
N ASN A 28 -5.64 1.11 -10.50
CA ASN A 28 -5.82 1.94 -11.70
C ASN A 28 -4.78 1.66 -12.80
N TYR A 29 -4.25 0.43 -12.87
CA TYR A 29 -3.32 -0.01 -13.90
C TYR A 29 -4.10 -0.74 -15.00
N TYR A 30 -3.90 -0.33 -16.24
CA TYR A 30 -4.54 -0.92 -17.41
C TYR A 30 -3.52 -1.67 -18.27
N GLU A 31 -2.51 -0.95 -18.80
CA GLU A 31 -1.44 -1.54 -19.62
C GLU A 31 -0.16 -0.70 -19.61
N GLY A 32 0.92 -1.20 -20.19
CA GLY A 32 2.18 -0.47 -20.36
C GLY A 32 3.00 -0.29 -19.07
N ARG A 33 3.53 0.92 -18.86
CA ARG A 33 4.33 1.24 -17.67
C ARG A 33 3.43 1.34 -16.43
N ARG A 34 3.87 0.75 -15.31
CA ARG A 34 3.16 0.85 -14.03
C ARG A 34 3.02 2.32 -13.63
N ASN A 35 1.83 2.69 -13.17
CA ASN A 35 1.55 4.00 -12.59
C ASN A 35 2.14 4.10 -11.17
N ARG A 36 1.84 5.21 -10.47
CA ARG A 36 2.26 5.45 -9.07
C ARG A 36 1.20 5.11 -8.02
N HIS A 37 0.04 4.63 -8.44
CA HIS A 37 -1.10 4.45 -7.55
C HIS A 37 -1.04 3.07 -6.90
N ARG A 38 -1.10 3.04 -5.57
CA ARG A 38 -0.99 1.81 -4.77
C ARG A 38 -2.06 1.81 -3.69
N ILE A 39 -2.60 0.62 -3.43
CA ILE A 39 -3.33 0.34 -2.20
C ILE A 39 -2.40 -0.41 -1.24
N TYR A 40 -2.48 -0.06 0.04
CA TYR A 40 -1.77 -0.69 1.13
C TYR A 40 -2.80 -1.24 2.12
N PHE A 41 -2.73 -2.53 2.42
CA PHE A 41 -3.65 -3.16 3.35
C PHE A 41 -2.87 -3.99 4.36
N SER A 42 -3.33 -4.00 5.60
CA SER A 42 -2.72 -4.78 6.66
C SER A 42 -3.44 -6.12 6.86
N ASN A 43 -2.74 -7.07 7.48
CA ASN A 43 -3.35 -8.34 7.90
C ASN A 43 -4.43 -8.19 8.99
N ASP A 44 -4.51 -7.04 9.65
CA ASP A 44 -5.47 -6.72 10.71
C ASP A 44 -6.54 -5.69 10.30
N GLY A 45 -6.69 -5.42 9.00
CA GLY A 45 -7.88 -4.76 8.43
C GLY A 45 -7.77 -3.27 8.11
N LEU A 46 -6.62 -2.63 8.33
CA LEU A 46 -6.40 -1.24 7.93
C LEU A 46 -6.16 -1.14 6.43
N ILE A 47 -6.70 -0.09 5.80
CA ILE A 47 -6.58 0.13 4.36
C ILE A 47 -6.22 1.58 4.06
N PHE A 48 -5.17 1.78 3.29
CA PHE A 48 -4.69 3.07 2.83
C PHE A 48 -4.51 3.09 1.31
N VAL A 49 -4.65 4.26 0.71
CA VAL A 49 -4.31 4.50 -0.70
C VAL A 49 -3.23 5.57 -0.83
N SER A 50 -2.37 5.42 -1.84
CA SER A 50 -1.40 6.42 -2.25
C SER A 50 -1.48 6.65 -3.76
N TYR A 51 -1.46 7.91 -4.16
CA TYR A 51 -1.42 8.32 -5.58
C TYR A 51 -0.03 8.79 -6.03
N ASP A 52 0.94 8.77 -5.12
CA ASP A 52 2.29 9.31 -5.32
C ASP A 52 3.39 8.31 -4.94
N HIS A 53 3.08 7.01 -5.05
CA HIS A 53 3.99 5.88 -4.82
C HIS A 53 4.49 5.75 -3.37
N GLY A 54 3.60 5.91 -2.40
CA GLY A 54 3.89 5.78 -0.97
C GLY A 54 4.58 7.01 -0.37
N ASN A 55 4.39 8.19 -0.99
CA ASN A 55 4.84 9.44 -0.41
C ASN A 55 3.83 9.98 0.60
N THR A 56 2.56 10.04 0.20
CA THR A 56 1.38 10.37 1.02
C THR A 56 0.39 9.20 1.03
N PHE A 57 -0.35 9.08 2.14
CA PHE A 57 -1.31 8.01 2.38
C PHE A 57 -2.63 8.61 2.83
N TYR A 58 -3.72 8.05 2.32
CA TYR A 58 -5.09 8.40 2.70
C TYR A 58 -5.74 7.16 3.27
N GLU A 59 -6.18 7.24 4.52
CA GLU A 59 -6.91 6.18 5.20
C GLU A 59 -8.29 6.01 4.55
N ILE A 60 -8.70 4.77 4.35
CA ILE A 60 -10.02 4.42 3.79
C ILE A 60 -10.91 3.81 4.87
N VAL A 61 -10.32 2.98 5.75
CA VAL A 61 -10.98 2.26 6.85
C VAL A 61 -10.12 2.34 8.10
#